data_AF-A0A088FFS2-F1
#
_entry.id   AF-A0A088FFS2-F1
#
_cell.length_a   1.000
_cell.length_b   1.000
_cell.length_c   1.000
_cell.angle_alpha   90.00
_cell.angle_beta   90.00
_cell.angle_gamma   90.00
#
_symmetry.space_group_name_H-M   'P 1'
#
loop_
_entity.id
_entity.type
_entity.pdbx_description
1 polymer ?
#
loop_
_entity_poly.entity_id
_entity_poly.type
_entity_poly.pdbx_seq_one_letter_code
_entity_poly.pdbx_strand_id
1 'polypeptide(L)' 'VSKGSGFVAFSTREEASQALTEMNGKMISGKPLYVAFAQRKEERKAMLQAQFSQMHPVPMTPSMAPRLPMYPS' A
#
# COMPACT_ATOMS: atom_id res chain seq x y z
N VAL A 1 -8.69 -25.63 -1.36
CA VAL A 1 -9.54 -24.45 -1.06
C VAL A 1 -9.07 -23.30 -1.93
N SER A 2 -9.95 -22.64 -2.69
CA SER A 2 -9.56 -21.49 -3.54
C SER A 2 -9.21 -20.29 -2.65
N LYS A 3 -8.22 -19.48 -3.06
CA LYS A 3 -7.80 -18.25 -2.36
C LYS A 3 -8.76 -17.07 -2.58
N GLY A 4 -9.78 -17.22 -3.43
CA GLY A 4 -10.81 -16.20 -3.66
C GLY A 4 -10.35 -14.99 -4.46
N SER A 5 -9.28 -15.10 -5.24
CA SER A 5 -8.76 -14.02 -6.10
C SER A 5 -8.33 -14.54 -7.47
N GLY A 6 -8.31 -13.65 -8.47
CA GLY A 6 -7.93 -13.95 -9.84
C GLY A 6 -7.62 -12.68 -10.63
N PHE A 7 -7.12 -12.85 -11.85
CA PHE A 7 -6.82 -11.76 -12.78
C PHE A 7 -7.61 -11.96 -14.06
N VAL A 8 -8.06 -10.86 -14.66
CA VAL A 8 -8.75 -10.83 -15.95
C VAL A 8 -7.96 -9.88 -16.85
N ALA A 9 -7.68 -10.32 -18.08
CA ALA A 9 -7.04 -9.50 -19.10
C ALA A 9 -8.10 -9.06 -20.11
N PHE A 10 -8.22 -7.75 -20.31
CA PHE A 10 -9.06 -7.17 -21.35
C PHE A 10 -8.21 -6.82 -22.58
N SER A 11 -8.86 -6.72 -23.73
CA SER A 11 -8.20 -6.38 -24.99
C SER A 11 -7.83 -4.90 -25.04
N THR A 12 -8.68 -4.05 -24.46
CA THR A 12 -8.49 -2.59 -24.43
C THR A 12 -8.46 -2.05 -23.01
N ARG A 13 -7.87 -0.86 -22.84
CA ARG A 13 -7.79 -0.19 -21.54
C ARG A 13 -9.16 0.35 -21.10
N GLU A 14 -9.95 0.76 -22.08
CA GLU A 14 -11.29 1.32 -21.92
C GLU A 14 -12.23 0.27 -21.33
N GLU A 15 -12.22 -0.96 -21.87
CA GLU A 15 -12.95 -2.10 -21.31
C GLU A 15 -12.55 -2.40 -19.86
N ALA A 16 -11.25 -2.38 -19.57
CA ALA A 16 -10.75 -2.61 -18.20
C ALA A 16 -11.23 -1.52 -17.22
N SER A 17 -11.27 -0.26 -17.66
CA SER A 17 -11.75 0.87 -16.86
C SER A 17 -13.27 0.78 -16.60
N GLN A 18 -14.04 0.42 -17.63
CA GLN A 18 -15.48 0.19 -17.51
C GLN A 18 -15.77 -0.96 -16.55
N ALA A 19 -15.07 -2.09 -16.70
CA ALA A 19 -15.24 -3.24 -15.82
C ALA A 19 -14.90 -2.91 -14.35
N LEU A 20 -13.84 -2.14 -14.09
CA LEU A 20 -13.51 -1.69 -12.75
C LEU A 20 -14.64 -0.84 -12.15
N THR A 21 -15.14 0.13 -12.91
CA THR A 21 -16.21 1.03 -12.46
C THR A 21 -17.51 0.27 -12.20
N GLU A 22 -17.85 -0.68 -13.06
CA GLU A 22 -19.13 -1.39 -12.98
C GLU A 22 -19.11 -2.54 -11.97
N MET A 23 -17.98 -3.23 -11.81
CA MET A 23 -17.92 -4.47 -11.01
C MET A 23 -17.40 -4.25 -9.60
N ASN A 24 -16.62 -3.19 -9.34
CA ASN A 24 -16.12 -2.93 -8.01
C ASN A 24 -17.28 -2.63 -7.04
N GLY A 25 -17.39 -3.39 -5.96
CA GLY A 25 -18.46 -3.27 -4.97
C GLY A 25 -19.74 -4.05 -5.29
N LYS A 26 -19.88 -4.68 -6.48
CA LYS A 26 -21.06 -5.51 -6.77
C LYS A 26 -21.13 -6.72 -5.84
N MET A 27 -22.33 -7.04 -5.36
CA MET A 27 -22.57 -8.20 -4.49
C MET A 27 -22.67 -9.48 -5.31
N ILE A 28 -21.77 -10.44 -5.07
CA ILE A 28 -21.82 -11.79 -5.68
C ILE A 28 -21.76 -12.83 -4.56
N SER A 29 -22.72 -13.76 -4.55
CA SER A 29 -22.82 -14.81 -3.53
C SER A 29 -22.76 -14.27 -2.08
N GLY A 30 -23.38 -13.11 -1.86
CA GLY A 30 -23.43 -12.45 -0.55
C GLY A 30 -22.15 -11.73 -0.12
N LYS A 31 -21.14 -11.58 -1.00
CA LYS A 31 -19.91 -10.83 -0.72
C LYS A 31 -19.69 -9.71 -1.76
N PRO A 32 -19.29 -8.50 -1.35
CA PRO A 32 -18.93 -7.45 -2.30
C PRO A 32 -17.64 -7.82 -3.03
N LEU A 33 -17.62 -7.62 -4.33
CA LEU A 33 -16.42 -7.77 -5.14
C LEU A 33 -15.47 -6.59 -4.89
N TYR A 34 -14.18 -6.89 -4.87
CA TYR A 34 -13.12 -5.89 -4.97
C TYR A 34 -12.42 -6.05 -6.31
N VAL A 35 -12.44 -4.99 -7.12
CA VAL A 35 -11.81 -4.96 -8.45
C VAL A 35 -10.87 -3.77 -8.51
N ALA A 36 -9.62 -4.03 -8.90
CA ALA A 36 -8.58 -3.02 -9.04
C ALA A 36 -7.67 -3.39 -10.22
N PHE A 37 -6.93 -2.40 -10.73
CA PHE A 37 -5.92 -2.66 -11.75
C PHE A 37 -4.84 -3.62 -11.23
N ALA A 38 -4.46 -4.57 -12.07
CA ALA A 38 -3.41 -5.53 -11.74
C ALA A 38 -2.07 -4.80 -11.59
N GLN A 39 -1.44 -4.93 -10.43
CA GLN A 39 -0.08 -4.46 -10.20
C GLN A 39 0.88 -5.64 -10.30
N ARG A 40 1.94 -5.51 -11.11
CA ARG A 40 3.00 -6.51 -11.13
C ARG A 40 3.72 -6.53 -9.77
N LYS A 41 4.06 -7.73 -9.30
CA LYS A 41 4.70 -7.92 -7.99
C LYS A 41 6.02 -7.16 -7.86
N GLU A 42 6.82 -7.12 -8.93
CA GLU A 42 8.10 -6.40 -8.97
C GLU A 42 7.92 -4.89 -8.87
N GLU A 43 6.99 -4.32 -9.64
CA GLU A 43 6.67 -2.89 -9.64
C GLU A 43 6.20 -2.43 -8.26
N ARG A 44 5.33 -3.22 -7.62
CA ARG A 44 4.87 -2.95 -6.25
C ARG A 44 6.02 -2.97 -5.24
N LYS A 45 6.96 -3.92 -5.36
CA LYS A 45 8.15 -3.98 -4.48
C LYS A 45 9.06 -2.79 -4.69
N ALA A 46 9.32 -2.40 -5.93
CA ALA A 46 10.17 -1.26 -6.24
C ALA A 46 9.58 0.05 -5.72
N MET A 47 8.26 0.26 -5.89
CA MET A 47 7.58 1.45 -5.37
C MET A 47 7.61 1.52 -3.85
N LEU A 48 7.33 0.40 -3.16
CA LEU A 48 7.42 0.32 -1.71
C LEU A 48 8.86 0.59 -1.22
N GLN A 49 9.85 -0.02 -1.86
CA GLN A 49 11.26 0.20 -1.52
C GLN A 49 11.66 1.67 -1.73
N ALA A 50 11.26 2.28 -2.84
CA ALA A 50 11.52 3.70 -3.11
C ALA A 50 10.84 4.60 -2.07
N GLN A 51 9.60 4.28 -1.65
CA GLN A 51 8.88 5.01 -0.62
C GLN A 51 9.58 4.89 0.75
N PHE A 52 10.04 3.69 1.12
CA PHE A 52 10.79 3.48 2.37
C PHE A 52 12.16 4.16 2.36
N SER A 53 12.82 4.26 1.20
CA SER A 53 14.09 4.99 1.07
C SER A 53 13.92 6.51 1.09
N GLN A 54 12.78 7.03 0.63
CA GLN A 54 12.46 8.46 0.62
C GLN A 54 11.84 8.96 1.93
N MET A 55 11.23 8.07 2.71
CA MET A 55 11.05 8.29 4.15
C MET A 55 12.43 8.28 4.79
N HIS A 56 13.11 9.42 4.73
CA HIS A 56 14.33 9.67 5.48
C HIS A 56 14.10 9.13 6.91
N PRO A 57 14.91 8.19 7.43
CA PRO A 57 14.96 8.02 8.86
C PRO A 57 15.29 9.40 9.37
N VAL A 58 14.34 10.03 10.09
CA VAL A 58 14.69 11.17 10.93
C VAL A 58 15.94 10.71 11.67
N PRO A 59 17.08 11.42 11.56
CA PRO A 59 18.19 11.12 12.43
C PRO A 59 17.58 11.19 13.83
N MET A 60 17.53 10.04 14.51
CA MET A 60 17.31 10.00 15.94
C MET A 60 18.45 10.84 16.48
N THR A 61 18.22 12.13 16.65
CA THR A 61 19.16 12.98 17.35
C THR A 61 19.28 12.31 18.72
N PRO A 62 20.49 11.94 19.18
CA PRO A 62 20.64 11.68 20.59
C PRO A 62 20.24 13.00 21.24
N SER A 63 19.07 13.04 21.87
CA SER A 63 18.68 14.10 22.77
C SER A 63 19.76 14.13 23.84
N MET A 64 20.77 14.97 23.64
CA MET A 64 21.70 15.41 24.67
C MET A 64 20.86 16.27 25.62
N ALA A 65 20.06 15.61 26.44
CA ALA A 65 19.33 16.26 27.51
C ALA A 65 20.34 17.05 28.35
N PRO A 66 20.07 18.33 28.67
CA PRO A 66 20.95 19.11 29.52
C PRO A 66 21.07 18.41 30.87
N ARG A 67 22.31 18.26 31.33
CA ARG A 67 22.65 17.69 32.63
C ARG A 67 21.78 18.33 33.71
N LEU A 68 21.01 17.50 34.43
CA LEU A 68 20.21 17.90 35.58
C LEU A 68 21.04 18.78 36.54
N PRO A 69 20.44 19.80 37.16
CA PRO A 69 21.13 20.63 38.12
C PRO A 69 21.52 19.80 39.34
N MET A 70 22.83 19.59 39.52
CA MET A 70 23.40 19.03 40.74
C MET A 70 23.21 20.07 41.86
N TYR A 71 22.36 19.76 42.83
CA TYR A 71 22.35 20.42 44.13
C TYR A 71 23.37 19.75 45.06
N PRO A 72 24.35 20.46 45.59
CA PRO A 72 24.95 20.16 46.87
C PRO A 72 24.40 21.09 47.97
N SER A 73 24.56 20.62 49.22
CA SER A 73 23.89 21.04 50.46
C SER A 73 24.00 22.51 50.85
#